data_AF-A0A3B9C0L6-F1
#
_entry.id   AF-A0A3B9C0L6-F1
#
_cell.length_a   1.000
_cell.length_b   1.000
_cell.length_c   1.000
_cell.angle_alpha   90.00
_cell.angle_beta   90.00
_cell.angle_gamma   90.00
#
_symmetry.space_group_name_H-M   'P 1'
#
loop_
_entity.id
_entity.type
_entity.pdbx_description
1 polymer ?
#
loop_
_entity_poly.entity_id
_entity_poly.type
_entity_poly.pdbx_seq_one_letter_code
_entity_poly.pdbx_strand_id
1 'polypeptide(L)'
;MQLSFEVYRHLSEAPEIWKDSVKPDSGLSQQQLLIFEQAGLTHLRFFYVITKFQNEAILLSYYQLLSVTPDHFNCRDKPFQHHSLNVALRTVKPTLLVVGNLFRHDTPFQQFIGSAIPESEQGAVFQQTFEYMLDFCKASGIFLKDVHAS
;
A
#
# COMPACT_ATOMS: atom_id res chain seq x y z
N MET A 1 3.70 15.43 16.25
CA MET A 1 2.31 14.94 16.41
C MET A 1 2.38 13.47 16.77
N GLN A 2 1.59 12.98 17.73
CA GLN A 2 1.57 11.55 18.06
C GLN A 2 0.40 10.88 17.32
N LEU A 3 0.73 10.03 16.35
CA LEU A 3 -0.23 9.27 15.56
C LEU A 3 -0.36 7.84 16.10
N SER A 4 -1.54 7.25 15.91
CA SER A 4 -1.76 5.81 16.05
C SER A 4 -2.30 5.23 14.76
N PHE A 5 -2.07 3.93 14.55
CA PHE A 5 -2.33 3.25 13.28
C PHE A 5 -3.10 1.97 13.52
N GLU A 6 -4.14 1.75 12.73
CA GLU A 6 -4.83 0.46 12.63
C GLU A 6 -4.65 -0.09 11.23
N VAL A 7 -4.21 -1.35 11.14
CA VAL A 7 -3.89 -2.00 9.87
C VAL A 7 -4.71 -3.26 9.72
N TYR A 8 -5.46 -3.32 8.62
CA TYR A 8 -6.29 -4.44 8.22
C TYR A 8 -5.70 -5.10 6.99
N ARG A 9 -5.78 -6.43 6.89
CA ARG A 9 -5.23 -7.18 5.75
C ARG A 9 -6.29 -7.55 4.73
N HIS A 10 -7.54 -7.58 5.18
CA HIS A 10 -8.69 -7.84 4.35
C HIS A 10 -9.67 -6.69 4.44
N LEU A 11 -10.27 -6.33 3.31
CA LEU A 11 -11.24 -5.26 3.27
C LEU A 11 -12.52 -5.60 4.05
N SER A 12 -12.80 -6.89 4.25
CA SER A 12 -13.89 -7.38 5.11
C SER A 12 -13.66 -7.10 6.59
N GLU A 13 -12.42 -6.87 7.01
CA GLU A 13 -12.06 -6.52 8.40
C GLU A 13 -12.08 -5.02 8.63
N ALA A 14 -12.08 -4.21 7.56
CA ALA A 14 -12.03 -2.75 7.66
C ALA A 14 -13.32 -2.21 8.31
N PRO A 15 -13.20 -1.26 9.26
CA PRO A 15 -14.34 -0.72 9.99
C PRO A 15 -15.25 0.14 9.10
N GLU A 16 -16.50 0.33 9.54
CA GLU A 16 -17.55 1.01 8.76
C GLU A 16 -17.17 2.42 8.28
N ILE A 17 -16.35 3.12 9.06
CA ILE A 17 -15.80 4.43 8.68
C ILE A 17 -15.13 4.44 7.30
N TRP A 18 -14.54 3.33 6.87
CA TRP A 18 -13.98 3.18 5.52
C TRP A 18 -15.06 3.24 4.45
N LYS A 19 -16.21 2.58 4.69
CA LYS A 19 -17.34 2.55 3.76
C LYS A 19 -18.05 3.90 3.71
N ASP A 20 -18.21 4.53 4.87
CA ASP A 20 -19.00 5.76 4.99
C ASP A 20 -18.24 7.01 4.51
N SER A 21 -16.92 7.02 4.67
CA SER A 21 -16.10 8.21 4.36
C SER A 21 -15.56 8.22 2.94
N VAL A 22 -15.44 7.06 2.29
CA VAL A 22 -14.83 6.95 0.97
C VAL A 22 -15.87 7.12 -0.12
N LYS A 23 -15.62 8.05 -1.05
CA LYS A 23 -16.55 8.28 -2.17
C LYS A 23 -16.64 7.03 -3.06
N PRO A 24 -17.84 6.62 -3.53
CA PRO A 24 -18.02 5.42 -4.35
C PRO A 24 -17.16 5.37 -5.62
N ASP A 25 -16.92 6.53 -6.24
CA ASP A 25 -16.14 6.65 -7.48
C ASP A 25 -14.64 6.86 -7.25
N SER A 26 -14.23 7.03 -5.99
CA SER A 26 -12.81 7.10 -5.66
C SER A 26 -12.16 5.73 -5.82
N GLY A 27 -10.87 5.70 -6.16
CA GLY A 27 -10.18 4.41 -6.26
C GLY A 27 -9.81 3.75 -4.92
N LEU A 28 -10.24 4.35 -3.81
CA LEU A 28 -10.31 3.71 -2.50
C LEU A 28 -11.64 2.99 -2.23
N SER A 29 -12.60 3.07 -3.17
CA SER A 29 -13.91 2.50 -2.95
C SER A 29 -13.85 0.99 -2.79
N GLN A 30 -14.72 0.48 -1.93
CA GLN A 30 -14.67 -0.92 -1.52
C GLN A 30 -14.78 -1.87 -2.73
N GLN A 31 -15.62 -1.50 -3.71
CA GLN A 31 -15.84 -2.28 -4.92
C GLN A 31 -14.57 -2.42 -5.75
N GLN A 32 -13.81 -1.33 -5.93
CA GLN A 32 -12.58 -1.36 -6.73
C GLN A 32 -11.47 -2.15 -6.03
N LEU A 33 -11.30 -1.95 -4.72
CA LEU A 33 -10.28 -2.66 -3.96
C LEU A 33 -10.58 -4.17 -3.86
N LEU A 34 -11.85 -4.54 -3.74
CA LEU A 34 -12.28 -5.93 -3.68
C LEU A 34 -11.94 -6.72 -4.96
N ILE A 35 -12.00 -6.09 -6.14
CA ILE A 35 -11.61 -6.74 -7.41
C ILE A 35 -10.15 -7.21 -7.34
N PHE A 36 -9.25 -6.37 -6.83
CA PHE A 36 -7.83 -6.71 -6.72
C PHE A 36 -7.56 -7.76 -5.65
N GLU A 37 -8.26 -7.71 -4.51
CA GLU A 37 -8.14 -8.72 -3.47
C GLU A 37 -8.64 -10.09 -3.95
N GLN A 38 -9.77 -10.12 -4.68
CA GLN A 38 -10.35 -11.34 -5.25
C GLN A 38 -9.57 -11.92 -6.43
N ALA A 39 -8.75 -11.11 -7.11
CA ALA A 39 -7.86 -11.60 -8.16
C ALA A 39 -6.82 -12.61 -7.64
N GLY A 40 -6.64 -12.72 -6.31
CA GLY A 40 -5.89 -13.81 -5.69
C GLY A 40 -4.41 -13.82 -6.07
N LEU A 41 -3.83 -12.64 -6.33
CA LEU A 41 -2.46 -12.48 -6.77
C LEU A 41 -1.50 -12.94 -5.67
N THR A 42 -0.92 -14.13 -5.86
CA THR A 42 -0.11 -14.87 -4.86
C THR A 42 1.11 -14.12 -4.33
N HIS A 43 1.57 -13.10 -5.05
CA HIS A 43 2.75 -12.31 -4.69
C HIS A 43 2.41 -10.93 -4.15
N LEU A 44 1.13 -10.59 -4.04
CA LEU A 44 0.67 -9.30 -3.60
C LEU A 44 -0.11 -9.43 -2.29
N ARG A 45 0.23 -8.59 -1.32
CA ARG A 45 -0.53 -8.43 -0.09
C ARG A 45 -1.10 -7.03 -0.03
N PHE A 46 -2.30 -6.91 0.49
CA PHE A 46 -3.03 -5.65 0.60
C PHE A 46 -3.09 -5.24 2.06
N PHE A 47 -3.02 -3.93 2.30
CA PHE A 47 -3.13 -3.35 3.62
C PHE A 47 -4.01 -2.11 3.56
N TYR A 48 -5.00 -2.07 4.44
CA TYR A 48 -5.92 -0.95 4.62
C TYR A 48 -5.60 -0.31 5.96
N VAL A 49 -5.25 0.97 5.95
CA VAL A 49 -4.64 1.66 7.07
C VAL A 49 -5.50 2.85 7.47
N ILE A 50 -5.82 2.90 8.76
CA ILE A 50 -6.49 4.04 9.38
C ILE A 50 -5.48 4.71 10.29
N THR A 51 -5.09 5.92 9.92
CA THR A 51 -4.24 6.77 10.75
C THR A 51 -5.13 7.64 11.61
N LYS A 52 -4.83 7.66 12.90
CA LYS A 52 -5.60 8.39 13.92
C LYS A 52 -4.74 9.43 14.61
N PHE A 53 -5.35 10.56 14.93
CA PHE A 53 -4.80 11.58 15.81
C PHE A 53 -5.78 11.82 16.96
N GLN A 54 -5.29 11.78 18.20
CA GLN A 54 -6.15 11.89 19.40
C GLN A 54 -7.34 10.91 19.41
N ASN A 55 -7.13 9.69 18.91
CA ASN A 55 -8.14 8.63 18.78
C ASN A 55 -9.24 8.88 17.72
N GLU A 56 -9.15 9.97 16.96
CA GLU A 56 -10.01 10.26 15.82
C GLU A 56 -9.32 9.87 14.51
N ALA A 57 -10.04 9.24 13.60
CA ALA A 57 -9.51 8.86 12.29
C ALA A 57 -9.38 10.11 11.41
N ILE A 58 -8.19 10.31 10.85
CA ILE A 58 -7.84 11.51 10.06
C ILE A 58 -7.41 11.18 8.63
N LEU A 59 -6.94 9.95 8.39
CA LEU A 59 -6.47 9.52 7.08
C LEU A 59 -6.80 8.03 6.88
N LEU A 60 -7.36 7.74 5.73
CA LEU A 60 -7.54 6.39 5.20
C LEU A 60 -6.52 6.18 4.08
N SER A 61 -5.77 5.09 4.12
CA SER A 61 -4.76 4.81 3.11
C SER A 61 -4.65 3.32 2.79
N TYR A 62 -4.31 3.03 1.54
CA TYR A 62 -4.24 1.70 0.97
C TYR A 62 -2.82 1.45 0.48
N TYR A 63 -2.22 0.35 0.90
CA TYR A 63 -0.88 -0.07 0.52
C TYR A 63 -0.90 -1.48 -0.06
N GLN A 64 0.06 -1.73 -0.95
CA GLN A 64 0.31 -3.05 -1.52
C GLN A 64 1.75 -3.45 -1.26
N LEU A 65 1.99 -4.71 -0.89
CA LEU A 65 3.31 -5.26 -0.67
C LEU A 65 3.56 -6.37 -1.69
N LEU A 66 4.46 -6.09 -2.63
CA LEU A 66 4.86 -7.03 -3.67
C LEU A 66 6.02 -7.88 -3.17
N SER A 67 5.84 -9.20 -3.17
CA SER A 67 6.92 -10.17 -2.93
C SER A 67 7.58 -10.49 -4.25
N VAL A 68 8.84 -10.10 -4.41
CA VAL A 68 9.52 -10.25 -5.70
C VAL A 68 9.96 -11.70 -5.88
N THR A 69 9.37 -12.38 -6.86
CA THR A 69 9.71 -13.74 -7.24
C THR A 69 10.46 -13.78 -8.56
N PRO A 70 11.17 -14.89 -8.85
CA PRO A 70 11.86 -15.06 -10.12
C PRO A 70 10.95 -14.96 -11.35
N ASP A 71 9.67 -15.32 -11.20
CA ASP A 71 8.66 -15.27 -12.27
C ASP A 71 8.39 -13.82 -12.75
N HIS A 72 8.77 -12.82 -11.96
CA HIS A 72 8.68 -11.41 -12.37
C HIS A 72 9.79 -10.97 -13.34
N PHE A 73 10.81 -11.80 -13.59
CA PHE A 73 11.93 -11.45 -14.45
C PHE A 73 11.90 -12.24 -15.77
N ASN A 74 11.94 -11.52 -16.89
CA ASN A 74 12.06 -12.14 -18.20
C ASN A 74 13.53 -12.54 -18.48
N CYS A 75 13.92 -13.75 -18.10
CA CYS A 75 15.26 -14.29 -18.33
C CYS A 75 15.32 -15.41 -19.38
N ARG A 76 14.37 -15.43 -20.34
CA ARG A 76 14.23 -16.53 -21.33
C ARG A 76 15.52 -16.88 -22.05
N ASP A 77 16.35 -15.89 -22.39
CA ASP A 77 17.58 -16.10 -23.16
C ASP A 77 18.85 -16.10 -22.31
N LYS A 78 18.73 -16.15 -20.96
CA LYS A 78 19.86 -16.01 -20.03
C LYS A 78 19.78 -17.04 -18.89
N PRO A 79 20.00 -18.34 -19.16
CA PRO A 79 19.73 -19.41 -18.20
C PRO A 79 20.61 -19.34 -16.95
N PHE A 80 21.88 -18.95 -17.08
CA PHE A 80 22.77 -18.75 -15.92
C PHE A 80 22.32 -17.59 -15.03
N GLN A 81 21.88 -16.47 -15.63
CA GLN A 81 21.37 -15.34 -14.87
C GLN A 81 20.06 -15.70 -14.17
N HIS A 82 19.18 -16.44 -14.86
CA HIS A 82 17.96 -16.95 -14.28
C HIS A 82 18.24 -17.85 -13.07
N HIS A 83 19.21 -18.76 -13.16
CA HIS A 83 19.58 -19.63 -12.04
C HIS A 83 20.11 -18.84 -10.84
N SER A 84 21.07 -17.94 -11.05
CA SER A 84 21.63 -17.10 -9.99
C SER A 84 20.57 -16.22 -9.33
N LEU A 85 19.67 -15.63 -10.13
CA LEU A 85 18.58 -14.80 -9.64
C LEU A 85 17.56 -15.62 -8.84
N ASN A 86 17.23 -16.83 -9.30
CA ASN A 86 16.36 -17.75 -8.57
C ASN A 86 16.89 -18.05 -7.17
N VAL A 87 18.18 -18.37 -7.06
CA VAL A 87 18.82 -18.66 -5.78
C VAL A 87 18.80 -17.42 -4.88
N ALA A 88 19.18 -16.26 -5.42
CA ALA A 88 19.20 -15.01 -4.67
C ALA A 88 17.82 -14.63 -4.13
N LEU A 89 16.79 -14.62 -5.00
CA LEU A 89 15.43 -14.22 -4.63
C LEU A 89 14.75 -15.22 -3.68
N ARG A 90 15.03 -16.52 -3.80
CA ARG A 90 14.53 -17.51 -2.84
C ARG A 90 15.17 -17.38 -1.45
N THR A 91 16.39 -16.86 -1.39
CA THR A 91 17.13 -16.67 -0.14
C THR A 91 16.72 -15.38 0.56
N VAL A 92 16.77 -14.24 -0.16
CA VAL A 92 16.50 -12.92 0.40
C VAL A 92 15.01 -12.63 0.50
N LYS A 93 14.19 -13.19 -0.40
CA LYS A 93 12.73 -12.98 -0.50
C LYS A 93 12.35 -11.48 -0.41
N PRO A 94 12.91 -10.64 -1.29
CA PRO A 94 12.75 -9.20 -1.15
C PRO A 94 11.28 -8.79 -1.34
N THR A 95 10.85 -7.84 -0.52
CA THR A 95 9.51 -7.26 -0.56
C THR A 95 9.59 -5.77 -0.91
N LEU A 96 8.67 -5.30 -1.75
CA LEU A 96 8.57 -3.91 -2.17
C LEU A 96 7.24 -3.34 -1.71
N LEU A 97 7.28 -2.31 -0.85
CA LEU A 97 6.08 -1.57 -0.47
C LEU A 97 5.74 -0.59 -1.59
N VAL A 98 4.55 -0.72 -2.15
CA VAL A 98 4.05 0.14 -3.22
C VAL A 98 3.49 1.42 -2.62
N VAL A 99 4.02 2.55 -3.08
CA VAL A 99 3.45 3.89 -2.83
C VAL A 99 2.68 4.27 -4.08
N GLY A 100 1.34 4.27 -3.98
CA GLY A 100 0.44 4.34 -5.13
C GLY A 100 -0.36 3.06 -5.33
N ASN A 101 -1.13 3.00 -6.41
CA ASN A 101 -1.85 1.79 -6.82
C ASN A 101 -1.09 1.08 -7.94
N LEU A 102 -0.63 -0.16 -7.71
CA LEU A 102 0.18 -0.93 -8.65
C LEU A 102 -0.45 -1.05 -10.05
N PHE A 103 -1.78 -1.15 -10.14
CA PHE A 103 -2.50 -1.39 -11.40
C PHE A 103 -2.99 -0.12 -12.08
N ARG A 104 -3.33 0.92 -11.31
CA ARG A 104 -3.89 2.18 -11.84
C ARG A 104 -3.07 3.38 -11.41
N HIS A 105 -2.75 4.24 -12.38
CA HIS A 105 -1.95 5.46 -12.16
C HIS A 105 -2.81 6.65 -11.72
N ASP A 106 -4.10 6.60 -12.03
CA ASP A 106 -5.09 7.67 -11.82
C ASP A 106 -5.91 7.50 -10.52
N THR A 107 -5.54 6.52 -9.70
CA THR A 107 -6.31 6.12 -8.53
C THR A 107 -5.63 6.62 -7.25
N PRO A 108 -6.28 7.50 -6.48
CA PRO A 108 -5.76 7.89 -5.18
C PRO A 108 -5.71 6.67 -4.27
N PHE A 109 -4.62 6.53 -3.55
CA PHE A 109 -4.40 5.46 -2.56
C PHE A 109 -4.53 5.98 -1.13
N GLN A 110 -4.95 7.25 -0.97
CA GLN A 110 -5.13 7.88 0.32
C GLN A 110 -6.24 8.94 0.28
N GLN A 111 -6.91 9.16 1.42
CA GLN A 111 -7.93 10.19 1.58
C GLN A 111 -7.92 10.70 3.02
N PHE A 112 -7.68 12.00 3.19
CA PHE A 112 -7.90 12.68 4.47
C PHE A 112 -9.40 12.78 4.75
N ILE A 113 -9.76 12.51 5.99
CA ILE A 113 -11.14 12.54 6.47
C ILE A 113 -11.26 13.53 7.63
N GLY A 114 -12.36 14.30 7.62
CA GLY A 114 -12.56 15.39 8.57
C GLY A 114 -11.67 16.62 8.31
N SER A 115 -11.91 17.69 9.07
CA SER A 115 -11.17 18.95 9.00
C SER A 115 -10.12 19.08 10.12
N ALA A 116 -9.76 17.99 10.78
CA ALA A 116 -8.92 18.00 11.98
C ALA A 116 -7.46 18.38 11.70
N ILE A 117 -6.99 18.18 10.46
CA ILE A 117 -5.59 18.40 10.08
C ILE A 117 -5.50 19.48 8.99
N PRO A 118 -4.78 20.59 9.25
CA PRO A 118 -4.48 21.59 8.23
C PRO A 118 -3.72 21.01 7.04
N GLU A 119 -3.95 21.52 5.83
CA GLU A 119 -3.25 21.06 4.61
C GLU A 119 -1.72 21.11 4.75
N SER A 120 -1.17 22.10 5.47
CA SER A 120 0.26 22.24 5.74
C SER A 120 0.85 21.07 6.55
N GLU A 121 0.04 20.32 7.28
CA GLU A 121 0.47 19.18 8.11
C GLU A 121 0.20 17.83 7.45
N GLN A 122 -0.61 17.78 6.39
CA GLN A 122 -0.99 16.54 5.71
C GLN A 122 0.22 15.77 5.17
N GLY A 123 1.24 16.47 4.65
CA GLY A 123 2.49 15.85 4.22
C GLY A 123 3.22 15.11 5.35
N ALA A 124 3.24 15.69 6.55
CA ALA A 124 3.87 15.07 7.71
C ALA A 124 3.06 13.86 8.23
N VAL A 125 1.73 13.90 8.12
CA VAL A 125 0.86 12.74 8.47
C VAL A 125 1.11 11.60 7.51
N PHE A 126 1.17 11.91 6.21
CA PHE A 126 1.46 10.93 5.17
C PHE A 126 2.82 10.28 5.39
N GLN A 127 3.87 11.08 5.60
CA GLN A 127 5.21 10.58 5.81
C GLN A 127 5.28 9.62 7.01
N GLN A 128 4.70 9.99 8.15
CA GLN A 128 4.68 9.11 9.33
C GLN A 128 3.87 7.83 9.10
N THR A 129 2.75 7.90 8.37
CA THR A 129 1.95 6.72 8.01
C THR A 129 2.75 5.79 7.10
N PHE A 130 3.46 6.36 6.13
CA PHE A 130 4.31 5.61 5.21
C PHE A 130 5.47 4.94 5.91
N GLU A 131 6.21 5.66 6.76
CA GLU A 131 7.31 5.13 7.57
C GLU A 131 6.84 3.99 8.48
N TYR A 132 5.70 4.17 9.14
CA TYR A 132 5.08 3.11 9.95
C TYR A 132 4.79 1.86 9.10
N MET A 133 4.22 2.03 7.90
CA MET A 133 3.90 0.89 7.03
C MET A 133 5.14 0.21 6.47
N LEU A 134 6.22 0.96 6.21
CA LEU A 134 7.50 0.40 5.78
C LEU A 134 8.05 -0.57 6.83
N ASP A 135 8.03 -0.14 8.10
CA ASP A 135 8.47 -0.95 9.24
C ASP A 135 7.52 -2.10 9.54
N PHE A 136 6.21 -1.85 9.55
CA PHE A 136 5.18 -2.87 9.79
C PHE A 136 5.27 -4.02 8.78
N CYS A 137 5.50 -3.68 7.51
CA CYS A 137 5.65 -4.67 6.43
C CYS A 137 7.03 -5.34 6.40
N LYS A 138 8.02 -4.79 7.11
CA LYS A 138 9.44 -5.12 6.96
C LYS A 138 9.86 -5.13 5.49
N ALA A 139 9.47 -4.09 4.77
CA ALA A 139 9.71 -4.00 3.34
C ALA A 139 11.22 -3.90 3.07
N SER A 140 11.73 -4.65 2.10
CA SER A 140 13.14 -4.58 1.68
C SER A 140 13.43 -3.35 0.80
N GLY A 141 12.39 -2.75 0.23
CA GLY A 141 12.49 -1.56 -0.60
C GLY A 141 11.12 -0.94 -0.88
N ILE A 142 11.14 0.13 -1.66
CA ILE A 142 9.96 0.94 -1.98
C ILE A 142 9.76 0.91 -3.49
N PHE A 143 8.53 0.69 -3.94
CA PHE A 143 8.12 0.87 -5.33
C PHE A 143 7.29 2.15 -5.44
N LEU A 144 7.94 3.24 -5.82
CA LEU A 144 7.30 4.54 -5.99
C LEU A 144 6.60 4.59 -7.35
N LYS A 145 5.29 4.83 -7.33
CA LYS A 145 4.48 5.00 -8.53
C LYS A 145 3.76 6.34 -8.48
N ASP A 146 3.98 7.16 -9.50
CA ASP A 146 3.30 8.46 -9.71
C ASP A 146 3.25 9.38 -8.48
N VAL A 147 4.39 9.57 -7.81
CA VAL A 147 4.53 10.69 -6.88
C VAL A 147 4.77 11.95 -7.72
N HIS A 148 3.70 12.60 -8.15
CA HIS A 148 3.84 13.98 -8.62
C HIS A 148 4.30 14.81 -7.43
N ALA A 149 5.56 15.27 -7.49
CA ALA A 149 6.04 16.31 -6.59
C ALA A 149 5.21 17.57 -6.88
N SER A 150 4.18 17.79 -6.07
CA SER A 150 3.51 19.09 -5.96
C SER A 150 4.46 20.08 -5.30
#